data_AF-A0A323UIX4-F1
#
_entry.id   AF-A0A323UIX4-F1
#
_cell.length_a   1.000
_cell.length_b   1.000
_cell.length_c   1.000
_cell.angle_alpha   90.00
_cell.angle_beta   90.00
_cell.angle_gamma   90.00
#
_symmetry.space_group_name_H-M   'P 1'
#
loop_
_entity.id
_entity.type
_entity.pdbx_description
1 polymer ?
#
loop_
_entity_poly.entity_id
_entity_poly.type
_entity_poly.pdbx_seq_one_letter_code
_entity_poly.pdbx_strand_id
1 'polypeptide(L)'
;MTETAGNTADFEGDSNAETRLERAQRTLPRRRFFNDMPDKGLFAVVAVAGFGVILSLKMWGIATDYVAVGAVGLMFLYGFVAFQFPKVRMRPDRLGDNFYYLGFIFTLASLSAALLQLRGGTSVDDVLGAFGIALFTTIVGVAGRVLFVQMRGDIDEVEDEVRRDLLHTSADLRAQLNMMLAEFETFHVGVQQATRSAAAQSTTAVQDAISNISRVASAAAERIDVAFEQEAGSFQSFEVVARRIENGIKMHASDMNDRMDSLADSLEKMVGQLERAIDLVARVKPRRRFWPFGRK
;
A
#
# COMPACT_ATOMS: atom_id res chain seq x y z
N MET A 1 -55.49 -37.17 -3.10
CA MET A 1 -55.10 -36.77 -1.73
C MET A 1 -53.59 -36.67 -1.70
N THR A 2 -53.15 -35.47 -1.40
CA THR A 2 -51.78 -34.95 -1.35
C THR A 2 -51.02 -35.46 -0.14
N GLU A 3 -49.74 -35.81 -0.28
CA GLU A 3 -48.78 -35.59 0.81
C GLU A 3 -47.36 -35.38 0.26
N THR A 4 -46.62 -34.57 1.01
CA THR A 4 -45.71 -33.52 0.56
C THR A 4 -44.24 -33.89 0.69
N ALA A 5 -43.42 -33.21 -0.11
CA ALA A 5 -41.97 -33.28 -0.16
C ALA A 5 -41.29 -33.01 1.20
N GLY A 6 -40.24 -33.79 1.49
CA GLY A 6 -39.24 -33.51 2.53
C GLY A 6 -37.85 -33.47 1.90
N ASN A 7 -37.39 -32.26 1.59
CA ASN A 7 -36.06 -31.94 1.11
C ASN A 7 -35.08 -31.92 2.28
N THR A 8 -34.22 -32.93 2.40
CA THR A 8 -33.04 -32.91 3.28
C THR A 8 -31.81 -32.63 2.43
N ALA A 9 -31.49 -31.34 2.29
CA ALA A 9 -30.22 -30.90 1.75
C ALA A 9 -29.11 -31.21 2.77
N ASP A 10 -28.11 -31.96 2.31
CA ASP A 10 -26.96 -32.42 3.06
C ASP A 10 -26.17 -31.30 3.76
N PHE A 11 -25.98 -31.46 5.06
CA PHE A 11 -25.01 -30.75 5.89
C PHE A 11 -23.60 -31.33 5.63
N GLU A 12 -23.02 -31.07 4.46
CA GLU A 12 -21.69 -31.58 4.07
C GLU A 12 -20.54 -30.55 4.26
N GLY A 13 -20.81 -29.44 4.96
CA GLY A 13 -19.87 -28.32 5.12
C GLY A 13 -19.02 -28.32 6.39
N ASP A 14 -19.45 -29.00 7.47
CA ASP A 14 -18.88 -28.81 8.82
C ASP A 14 -17.78 -29.83 9.17
N SER A 15 -17.86 -31.06 8.65
CA SER A 15 -16.88 -32.12 8.92
C SER A 15 -15.46 -31.78 8.44
N ASN A 16 -15.35 -31.01 7.36
CA ASN A 16 -14.07 -30.59 6.80
C ASN A 16 -13.39 -29.50 7.64
N ALA A 17 -14.14 -28.70 8.40
CA ALA A 17 -13.58 -27.66 9.25
C ALA A 17 -12.95 -28.26 10.51
N GLU A 18 -13.65 -29.17 11.20
CA GLU A 18 -13.10 -29.91 12.34
C GLU A 18 -11.88 -30.74 11.96
N THR A 19 -11.92 -31.43 10.81
CA THR A 19 -10.79 -32.23 10.33
C THR A 19 -9.56 -31.38 9.98
N ARG A 20 -9.76 -30.12 9.56
CA ARG A 20 -8.66 -29.17 9.28
C ARG A 20 -8.06 -28.62 10.59
N LEU A 21 -8.89 -28.34 11.58
CA LEU A 21 -8.45 -27.87 12.89
C LEU A 21 -7.66 -28.96 13.65
N GLU A 22 -8.10 -30.22 13.59
CA GLU A 22 -7.36 -31.34 14.19
C GLU A 22 -5.99 -31.57 13.51
N ARG A 23 -5.91 -31.44 12.18
CA ARG A 23 -4.62 -31.54 11.47
C ARG A 23 -3.69 -30.38 11.78
N ALA A 24 -4.23 -29.17 11.96
CA ALA A 24 -3.45 -28.00 12.35
C ALA A 24 -2.93 -28.09 13.80
N GLN A 25 -3.64 -28.75 14.70
CA GLN A 25 -3.18 -28.98 16.08
C GLN A 25 -2.04 -30.01 16.17
N ARG A 26 -1.97 -30.99 15.24
CA ARG A 26 -0.91 -32.02 15.24
C ARG A 26 0.45 -31.54 14.72
N THR A 27 0.54 -30.38 14.10
CA THR A 27 1.79 -29.83 13.53
C THR A 27 2.53 -28.88 14.47
N LEU A 28 2.01 -28.64 15.69
CA LEU A 28 2.75 -27.90 16.69
C LEU A 28 3.95 -28.74 17.16
N PRO A 29 5.18 -28.21 17.10
CA PRO A 29 6.35 -28.93 17.55
C PRO A 29 6.16 -29.28 19.02
N ARG A 30 6.09 -30.58 19.33
CA ARG A 30 6.21 -31.09 20.70
C ARG A 30 7.51 -30.55 21.28
N ARG A 31 7.43 -29.42 22.00
CA ARG A 31 8.57 -28.89 22.75
C ARG A 31 9.08 -30.03 23.63
N ARG A 32 10.37 -30.37 23.42
CA ARG A 32 11.07 -31.35 24.23
C ARG A 32 10.86 -31.01 25.70
N PHE A 33 10.34 -31.97 26.45
CA PHE A 33 10.06 -31.96 27.89
C PHE A 33 11.28 -31.58 28.78
N PHE A 34 12.44 -31.33 28.17
CA PHE A 34 13.73 -31.11 28.82
C PHE A 34 14.14 -29.64 28.96
N ASN A 35 13.46 -28.69 28.33
CA ASN A 35 13.88 -27.27 28.39
C ASN A 35 13.28 -26.44 29.53
N ASP A 36 12.40 -27.02 30.36
CA ASP A 36 11.88 -26.41 31.60
C ASP A 36 12.63 -26.91 32.86
N MET A 37 13.80 -27.55 32.70
CA MET A 37 14.46 -28.34 33.76
C MET A 37 15.77 -27.79 34.39
N PRO A 38 16.24 -26.53 34.24
CA PRO A 38 17.35 -26.09 35.09
C PRO A 38 16.96 -26.13 36.58
N ASP A 39 15.72 -25.74 36.88
CA ASP A 39 15.18 -25.62 38.23
C ASP A 39 14.99 -26.98 38.93
N LYS A 40 14.34 -27.92 38.23
CA LYS A 40 14.07 -29.27 38.76
C LYS A 40 15.35 -30.08 38.93
N GLY A 41 16.29 -29.92 38.00
CA GLY A 41 17.61 -30.56 38.07
C GLY A 41 18.42 -30.06 39.26
N LEU A 42 18.42 -28.74 39.49
CA LEU A 42 19.14 -28.13 40.61
C LEU A 42 18.64 -28.64 41.97
N PHE A 43 17.32 -28.64 42.20
CA PHE A 43 16.75 -29.17 43.44
C PHE A 43 17.13 -30.64 43.65
N ALA A 44 16.96 -31.50 42.64
CA ALA A 44 17.27 -32.91 42.75
C ALA A 44 18.75 -33.16 43.07
N VAL A 45 19.66 -32.42 42.42
CA VAL A 45 21.10 -32.50 42.69
C VAL A 45 21.41 -32.07 44.12
N VAL A 46 20.88 -30.95 44.59
CA VAL A 46 21.12 -30.44 45.95
C VAL A 46 20.52 -31.38 47.00
N ALA A 47 19.33 -31.92 46.76
CA ALA A 47 18.69 -32.87 47.68
C ALA A 47 19.49 -34.16 47.82
N VAL A 48 19.88 -34.78 46.70
CA VAL A 48 20.65 -36.04 46.71
C VAL A 48 22.07 -35.82 47.24
N ALA A 49 22.75 -34.75 46.80
CA ALA A 49 24.09 -34.43 47.29
C ALA A 49 24.06 -34.09 48.79
N GLY A 50 23.12 -33.25 49.23
CA GLY A 50 22.95 -32.90 50.64
C GLY A 50 22.63 -34.11 51.51
N PHE A 51 21.74 -35.00 51.06
CA PHE A 51 21.44 -36.26 51.74
C PHE A 51 22.70 -37.13 51.90
N GLY A 52 23.46 -37.33 50.82
CA GLY A 52 24.70 -38.12 50.84
C GLY A 52 25.79 -37.50 51.72
N VAL A 53 25.94 -36.18 51.69
CA VAL A 53 26.88 -35.43 52.54
C VAL A 53 26.50 -35.60 54.01
N ILE A 54 25.23 -35.39 54.39
CA ILE A 54 24.77 -35.55 55.78
C ILE A 54 25.02 -36.97 56.29
N LEU A 55 24.71 -38.00 55.48
CA LEU A 55 25.00 -39.39 55.82
C LEU A 55 26.51 -39.61 56.01
N SER A 56 27.34 -39.13 55.08
CA SER A 56 28.79 -39.34 55.11
C SER A 56 29.43 -38.66 56.33
N LEU A 57 29.06 -37.40 56.61
CA LEU A 57 29.58 -36.64 57.76
C LEU A 57 29.24 -37.33 59.08
N LYS A 58 28.02 -37.84 59.21
CA LYS A 58 27.60 -38.60 60.40
C LYS A 58 28.33 -39.93 60.52
N MET A 59 28.54 -40.66 59.42
CA MET A 59 29.28 -41.92 59.44
C MET A 59 30.75 -41.75 59.83
N TRP A 60 31.33 -40.56 59.63
CA TRP A 60 32.68 -40.23 60.08
C TRP A 60 32.77 -39.72 61.52
N GLY A 61 31.67 -39.69 62.26
CA GLY A 61 31.66 -39.30 63.68
C GLY A 61 31.89 -37.80 63.91
N ILE A 62 31.65 -36.96 62.91
CA ILE A 62 31.70 -35.50 63.07
C ILE A 62 30.59 -35.07 64.04
N ALA A 63 30.91 -34.13 64.93
CA ALA A 63 29.97 -33.64 65.93
C ALA A 63 28.67 -33.15 65.28
N THR A 64 27.55 -33.54 65.89
CA THR A 64 26.19 -33.34 65.37
C THR A 64 25.88 -31.88 65.05
N ASP A 65 26.44 -30.94 65.81
CA ASP A 65 26.24 -29.49 65.65
C ASP A 65 26.74 -28.98 64.28
N TYR A 66 27.89 -29.47 63.81
CA TYR A 66 28.42 -29.06 62.50
C TYR A 66 27.59 -29.59 61.34
N VAL A 67 27.02 -30.78 61.49
CA VAL A 67 26.10 -31.36 60.50
C VAL A 67 24.80 -30.55 60.43
N ALA A 68 24.30 -30.08 61.57
CA ALA A 68 23.13 -29.20 61.66
C ALA A 68 23.35 -27.90 60.88
N VAL A 69 24.44 -27.20 61.22
CA VAL A 69 24.77 -25.90 60.65
C VAL A 69 25.07 -26.03 59.15
N GLY A 70 25.74 -27.12 58.74
CA GLY A 70 25.97 -27.43 57.33
C GLY A 70 24.67 -27.67 56.56
N ALA A 71 23.73 -28.44 57.10
CA ALA A 71 22.44 -28.71 56.47
C ALA A 71 21.60 -27.43 56.32
N VAL A 72 21.48 -26.65 57.39
CA VAL A 72 20.78 -25.36 57.38
C VAL A 72 21.45 -24.38 56.42
N GLY A 73 22.79 -24.28 56.45
CA GLY A 73 23.56 -23.45 55.55
C GLY A 73 23.39 -23.83 54.08
N LEU A 74 23.32 -25.13 53.77
CA LEU A 74 23.04 -25.64 52.43
C LEU A 74 21.62 -25.26 51.97
N MET A 75 20.62 -25.32 52.86
CA MET A 75 19.26 -24.86 52.56
C MET A 75 19.25 -23.37 52.24
N PHE A 76 19.89 -22.52 53.06
CA PHE A 76 19.98 -21.09 52.79
C PHE A 76 20.76 -20.76 51.52
N LEU A 77 21.87 -21.47 51.25
CA LEU A 77 22.64 -21.31 50.02
C LEU A 77 21.79 -21.64 48.79
N TYR A 78 21.03 -22.73 48.84
CA TYR A 78 20.08 -23.08 47.78
C TYR A 78 19.03 -21.99 47.60
N GLY A 79 18.43 -21.48 48.68
CA GLY A 79 17.46 -20.38 48.64
C GLY A 79 18.06 -19.10 48.03
N PHE A 80 19.28 -18.75 48.41
CA PHE A 80 20.00 -17.58 47.90
C PHE A 80 20.30 -17.71 46.40
N VAL A 81 20.80 -18.87 45.96
CA VAL A 81 21.06 -19.14 44.53
C VAL A 81 19.76 -19.11 43.73
N ALA A 82 18.68 -19.70 44.23
CA ALA A 82 17.38 -19.69 43.55
C ALA A 82 16.77 -18.27 43.49
N PHE A 83 17.04 -17.42 44.48
CA PHE A 83 16.55 -16.05 44.51
C PHE A 83 17.37 -15.09 43.62
N GLN A 84 18.70 -15.23 43.62
CA GLN A 84 19.61 -14.27 42.97
C GLN A 84 19.77 -14.48 41.46
N PHE A 85 19.64 -15.72 40.95
CA PHE A 85 19.91 -16.02 39.54
C PHE A 85 18.66 -15.87 38.66
N PRO A 86 18.61 -14.89 37.73
CA PRO A 86 17.43 -14.61 36.90
C PRO A 86 17.00 -15.76 35.99
N LYS A 87 17.95 -16.63 35.61
CA LYS A 87 17.73 -17.82 34.77
C LYS A 87 17.07 -18.99 35.53
N VAL A 88 17.04 -18.92 36.86
CA VAL A 88 16.50 -19.93 37.78
C VAL A 88 15.41 -19.28 38.64
N ARG A 89 14.75 -18.22 38.15
CA ARG A 89 13.62 -17.57 38.83
C ARG A 89 12.45 -18.53 38.90
N MET A 90 12.53 -19.44 39.87
CA MET A 90 11.43 -20.26 40.31
C MET A 90 10.37 -19.33 40.87
N ARG A 91 9.10 -19.61 40.55
CA ARG A 91 8.01 -18.96 41.25
C ARG A 91 8.16 -19.21 42.77
N PRO A 92 7.90 -18.22 43.63
CA PRO A 92 8.12 -18.32 45.08
C PRO A 92 7.39 -19.48 45.75
N ASP A 93 6.25 -19.91 45.19
CA ASP A 93 5.51 -21.11 45.59
C ASP A 93 6.37 -22.38 45.49
N ARG A 94 7.02 -22.59 44.34
CA ARG A 94 7.91 -23.74 44.10
C ARG A 94 9.16 -23.66 44.94
N LEU A 95 9.70 -22.46 45.15
CA LEU A 95 10.85 -22.30 46.02
C LEU A 95 10.51 -22.68 47.48
N GLY A 96 9.36 -22.24 47.96
CA GLY A 96 8.85 -22.60 49.29
C GLY A 96 8.60 -24.10 49.45
N ASP A 97 7.97 -24.74 48.47
CA ASP A 97 7.77 -26.19 48.49
C ASP A 97 9.11 -26.95 48.41
N ASN A 98 10.05 -26.51 47.57
CA ASN A 98 11.40 -27.09 47.52
C ASN A 98 12.12 -26.95 48.87
N PHE A 99 12.01 -25.81 49.55
CA PHE A 99 12.59 -25.59 50.88
C PHE A 99 12.01 -26.54 51.93
N TYR A 100 10.70 -26.76 51.89
CA TYR A 100 10.00 -27.71 52.75
C TYR A 100 10.48 -29.15 52.51
N TYR A 101 10.54 -29.58 51.25
CA TYR A 101 11.02 -30.92 50.90
C TYR A 101 12.50 -31.10 51.24
N LEU A 102 13.32 -30.06 51.08
CA LEU A 102 14.75 -30.12 51.41
C LEU A 102 14.94 -30.32 52.92
N GLY A 103 14.19 -29.58 53.74
CA GLY A 103 14.13 -29.79 55.18
C GLY A 103 13.74 -31.23 55.52
N PHE A 104 12.64 -31.72 54.95
CA PHE A 104 12.17 -33.10 55.16
C PHE A 104 13.20 -34.17 54.75
N ILE A 105 13.87 -34.01 53.61
CA ILE A 105 14.88 -34.97 53.14
C ILE A 105 16.09 -34.99 54.08
N PHE A 106 16.55 -33.81 54.52
CA PHE A 106 17.70 -33.72 55.42
C PHE A 106 17.40 -34.27 56.80
N THR A 107 16.15 -34.14 57.27
CA THR A 107 15.73 -34.72 58.55
C THR A 107 15.70 -36.24 58.49
N LEU A 108 15.17 -36.80 57.40
CA LEU A 108 15.19 -38.23 57.15
C LEU A 108 16.61 -38.77 57.01
N ALA A 109 17.51 -38.02 56.36
CA ALA A 109 18.94 -38.37 56.27
C ALA A 109 19.57 -38.44 57.67
N SER A 110 19.36 -37.39 58.47
CA SER A 110 19.91 -37.28 59.81
C SER A 110 19.39 -38.38 60.74
N LEU A 111 18.10 -38.70 60.66
CA LEU A 111 17.46 -39.76 61.44
C LEU A 111 17.96 -41.15 61.02
N SER A 112 18.06 -41.38 59.71
CA SER A 112 18.56 -42.63 59.15
C SER A 112 20.00 -42.90 59.58
N ALA A 113 20.88 -41.90 59.53
CA ALA A 113 22.24 -42.01 60.06
C ALA A 113 22.27 -42.25 61.59
N ALA A 114 21.41 -41.58 62.36
CA ALA A 114 21.37 -41.78 63.81
C ALA A 114 20.96 -43.22 64.18
N LEU A 115 20.02 -43.82 63.45
CA LEU A 115 19.63 -45.22 63.63
C LEU A 115 20.77 -46.20 63.27
N LEU A 116 21.55 -45.90 62.23
CA LEU A 116 22.72 -46.69 61.87
C LEU A 116 23.83 -46.61 62.92
N GLN A 117 24.06 -45.42 63.49
CA GLN A 117 25.01 -45.22 64.60
C GLN A 117 24.58 -45.93 65.88
N LEU A 118 23.28 -45.90 66.20
CA LEU A 118 22.72 -46.62 67.34
C LEU A 118 22.95 -48.13 67.21
N ARG A 119 22.74 -48.70 66.02
CA ARG A 119 23.08 -50.10 65.71
C ARG A 119 24.57 -50.39 65.88
N GLY A 120 25.43 -49.41 65.62
CA GLY A 120 26.88 -49.48 65.79
C GLY A 120 27.37 -49.40 67.24
N GLY A 121 26.49 -49.27 68.23
CA GLY A 121 26.84 -49.21 69.65
C GLY A 121 27.00 -47.79 70.22
N THR A 122 26.54 -46.78 69.50
CA THR A 122 26.54 -45.37 69.97
C THR A 122 25.52 -45.17 71.11
N SER A 123 25.78 -44.22 72.01
CA SER A 123 24.87 -43.93 73.13
C SER A 123 23.51 -43.40 72.64
N VAL A 124 22.46 -43.65 73.42
CA VAL A 124 21.11 -43.15 73.13
C VAL A 124 21.05 -41.61 73.23
N ASP A 125 21.87 -41.01 74.11
CA ASP A 125 21.94 -39.57 74.29
C ASP A 125 22.47 -38.85 73.04
N ASP A 126 23.48 -39.42 72.36
CA ASP A 126 24.00 -38.89 71.09
C ASP A 126 22.94 -38.93 69.98
N VAL A 127 22.12 -39.98 69.97
CA VAL A 127 21.01 -40.15 69.02
C VAL A 127 19.90 -39.13 69.30
N LEU A 128 19.60 -38.84 70.57
CA LEU A 128 18.66 -37.77 70.96
C LEU A 128 19.16 -36.39 70.53
N GLY A 129 20.44 -36.09 70.69
CA GLY A 129 21.04 -34.84 70.18
C GLY A 129 20.92 -34.71 68.66
N ALA A 130 21.20 -35.79 67.94
CA ALA A 130 20.97 -35.91 66.50
C ALA A 130 19.52 -35.71 66.08
N PHE A 131 18.57 -36.14 66.91
CA PHE A 131 17.15 -35.98 66.67
C PHE A 131 16.71 -34.51 66.83
N GLY A 132 17.16 -33.83 67.89
CA GLY A 132 16.83 -32.42 68.12
C GLY A 132 17.31 -31.51 66.98
N ILE A 133 18.52 -31.77 66.49
CA ILE A 133 19.10 -31.08 65.33
C ILE A 133 18.34 -31.38 64.04
N ALA A 134 17.92 -32.63 63.82
CA ALA A 134 17.06 -32.98 62.69
C ALA A 134 15.75 -32.18 62.78
N LEU A 135 15.09 -32.14 63.94
CA LEU A 135 13.86 -31.38 64.12
C LEU A 135 14.03 -29.89 63.77
N PHE A 136 15.16 -29.29 64.12
CA PHE A 136 15.48 -27.91 63.77
C PHE A 136 15.50 -27.67 62.25
N THR A 137 16.10 -28.59 61.48
CA THR A 137 16.08 -28.49 60.00
C THR A 137 14.66 -28.59 59.41
N THR A 138 13.75 -29.36 60.04
CA THR A 138 12.32 -29.35 59.67
C THR A 138 11.69 -27.99 59.94
N ILE A 139 11.95 -27.41 61.12
CA ILE A 139 11.40 -26.11 61.51
C ILE A 139 11.84 -25.03 60.54
N VAL A 140 13.14 -25.00 60.19
CA VAL A 140 13.68 -24.07 59.19
C VAL A 140 13.05 -24.30 57.81
N GLY A 141 12.85 -25.56 57.39
CA GLY A 141 12.19 -25.89 56.13
C GLY A 141 10.75 -25.39 56.05
N VAL A 142 9.97 -25.58 57.12
CA VAL A 142 8.57 -25.10 57.20
C VAL A 142 8.52 -23.57 57.31
N ALA A 143 9.37 -22.95 58.13
CA ALA A 143 9.44 -21.50 58.25
C ALA A 143 9.82 -20.85 56.91
N GLY A 144 10.81 -21.41 56.21
CA GLY A 144 11.19 -20.99 54.87
C GLY A 144 10.02 -21.11 53.88
N ARG A 145 9.27 -22.22 53.92
CA ARG A 145 8.05 -22.39 53.10
C ARG A 145 7.06 -21.26 53.33
N VAL A 146 6.77 -20.94 54.59
CA VAL A 146 5.81 -19.88 54.94
C VAL A 146 6.30 -18.53 54.41
N LEU A 147 7.60 -18.20 54.59
CA LEU A 147 8.18 -16.96 54.08
C LEU A 147 8.09 -16.87 52.55
N PHE A 148 8.51 -17.90 51.83
CA PHE A 148 8.49 -17.90 50.36
C PHE A 148 7.09 -17.92 49.77
N VAL A 149 6.14 -18.63 50.40
CA VAL A 149 4.73 -18.65 49.98
C VAL A 149 4.07 -17.28 50.22
N GLN A 150 4.43 -16.57 51.29
CA GLN A 150 3.89 -15.22 51.52
C GLN A 150 4.35 -14.21 50.46
N MET A 151 5.57 -14.31 49.94
CA MET A 151 6.06 -13.45 48.84
C MET A 151 5.32 -13.69 47.50
N ARG A 152 4.49 -14.73 47.39
CA ARG A 152 3.72 -15.00 46.17
C ARG A 152 2.65 -13.94 45.91
N GLY A 153 2.06 -13.38 46.97
CA GLY A 153 0.98 -12.39 46.84
C GLY A 153 1.37 -11.22 45.92
N ASP A 154 2.59 -10.72 46.10
CA ASP A 154 3.14 -9.61 45.33
C ASP A 154 3.26 -9.88 43.81
N ILE A 155 3.37 -11.15 43.37
CA ILE A 155 3.54 -11.50 41.94
C ILE A 155 2.19 -11.71 41.27
N ASP A 156 1.26 -12.39 41.94
CA ASP A 156 -0.07 -12.64 41.38
C ASP A 156 -0.84 -11.32 41.22
N GLU A 157 -0.66 -10.36 42.14
CA GLU A 157 -1.21 -9.00 42.03
C GLU A 157 -0.68 -8.26 40.78
N VAL A 158 0.61 -8.40 40.46
CA VAL A 158 1.20 -7.80 39.24
C VAL A 158 0.67 -8.48 37.97
N GLU A 159 0.48 -9.81 37.97
CA GLU A 159 -0.11 -10.51 36.82
C GLU A 159 -1.57 -10.08 36.57
N ASP A 160 -2.36 -9.92 37.64
CA ASP A 160 -3.74 -9.44 37.54
C ASP A 160 -3.84 -7.97 37.13
N GLU A 161 -2.91 -7.12 37.60
CA GLU A 161 -2.80 -5.73 37.16
C GLU A 161 -2.44 -5.63 35.67
N VAL A 162 -1.43 -6.39 35.22
CA VAL A 162 -1.07 -6.48 33.80
C VAL A 162 -2.25 -7.00 32.97
N ARG A 163 -2.98 -8.02 33.46
CA ARG A 163 -4.17 -8.52 32.77
C ARG A 163 -5.24 -7.44 32.66
N ARG A 164 -5.50 -6.68 33.74
CA ARG A 164 -6.46 -5.56 33.72
C ARG A 164 -6.03 -4.48 32.73
N ASP A 165 -4.76 -4.10 32.74
CA ASP A 165 -4.21 -3.08 31.85
C ASP A 165 -4.31 -3.50 30.37
N LEU A 166 -4.05 -4.78 30.09
CA LEU A 166 -4.16 -5.35 28.74
C LEU A 166 -5.62 -5.41 28.27
N LEU A 167 -6.56 -5.76 29.16
CA LEU A 167 -8.00 -5.70 28.88
C LEU A 167 -8.48 -4.27 28.62
N HIS A 168 -8.03 -3.31 29.44
CA HIS A 168 -8.34 -1.89 29.27
C HIS A 168 -7.81 -1.37 27.94
N THR A 169 -6.53 -1.60 27.65
CA THR A 169 -5.89 -1.18 26.39
C THR A 169 -6.55 -1.83 25.18
N SER A 170 -6.98 -3.09 25.29
CA SER A 170 -7.70 -3.77 24.21
C SER A 170 -9.10 -3.18 23.97
N ALA A 171 -9.80 -2.80 25.04
CA ALA A 171 -11.09 -2.12 24.95
C ALA A 171 -10.94 -0.73 24.30
N ASP A 172 -9.92 0.03 24.69
CA ASP A 172 -9.60 1.33 24.11
C ASP A 172 -9.23 1.20 22.62
N LEU A 173 -8.38 0.23 22.28
CA LEU A 173 -8.03 -0.06 20.89
C LEU A 173 -9.28 -0.38 20.06
N ARG A 174 -10.18 -1.21 20.59
CA ARG A 174 -11.44 -1.53 19.92
C ARG A 174 -12.32 -0.29 19.72
N ALA A 175 -12.40 0.60 20.71
CA ALA A 175 -13.14 1.85 20.59
C ALA A 175 -12.52 2.77 19.52
N GLN A 176 -11.19 2.89 19.48
CA GLN A 176 -10.48 3.66 18.46
C GLN A 176 -10.70 3.09 17.05
N LEU A 177 -10.60 1.77 16.88
CA LEU A 177 -10.88 1.12 15.60
C LEU A 177 -12.31 1.37 15.12
N ASN A 178 -13.31 1.33 16.01
CA ASN A 178 -14.69 1.65 15.66
C ASN A 178 -14.86 3.11 15.21
N MET A 179 -14.19 4.06 15.87
CA MET A 179 -14.19 5.46 15.44
C MET A 179 -13.52 5.64 14.07
N MET A 180 -12.38 5.00 13.84
CA MET A 180 -11.69 5.03 12.55
C MET A 180 -12.55 4.43 11.43
N LEU A 181 -13.30 3.36 11.69
CA LEU A 181 -14.22 2.77 10.72
C LEU A 181 -15.36 3.74 10.34
N ALA A 182 -15.93 4.45 11.31
CA ALA A 182 -16.96 5.45 11.04
C ALA A 182 -16.44 6.65 10.22
N GLU A 183 -15.22 7.09 10.51
CA GLU A 183 -14.56 8.15 9.76
C GLU A 183 -14.17 7.70 8.34
N PHE A 184 -13.73 6.45 8.18
CA PHE A 184 -13.44 5.86 6.88
C PHE A 184 -14.67 5.77 5.99
N GLU A 185 -15.84 5.41 6.54
CA GLU A 185 -17.10 5.39 5.80
C GLU A 185 -17.48 6.82 5.33
N THR A 186 -17.36 7.80 6.22
CA THR A 186 -17.61 9.21 5.88
C THR A 186 -16.67 9.69 4.78
N PHE A 187 -15.39 9.35 4.87
CA PHE A 187 -14.40 9.64 3.85
C PHE A 187 -14.73 8.95 2.52
N HIS A 188 -15.10 7.67 2.55
CA HIS A 188 -15.48 6.89 1.37
C HIS A 188 -16.65 7.54 0.62
N VAL A 189 -17.72 7.88 1.35
CA VAL A 189 -18.89 8.59 0.80
C VAL A 189 -18.49 9.96 0.24
N GLY A 190 -17.65 10.70 0.96
CA GLY A 190 -17.14 12.00 0.51
C GLY A 190 -16.36 11.91 -0.81
N VAL A 191 -15.47 10.92 -0.94
CA VAL A 191 -14.70 10.66 -2.17
C VAL A 191 -15.60 10.25 -3.32
N GLN A 192 -16.57 9.35 -3.08
CA GLN A 192 -17.52 8.91 -4.10
C GLN A 192 -18.37 10.09 -4.60
N GLN A 193 -18.83 10.94 -3.69
CA GLN A 193 -19.61 12.13 -4.02
C GLN A 193 -18.76 13.15 -4.79
N ALA A 194 -17.53 13.43 -4.35
CA ALA A 194 -16.61 14.33 -5.05
C ALA A 194 -16.32 13.83 -6.48
N THR A 195 -16.13 12.52 -6.65
CA THR A 195 -15.90 11.89 -7.95
C THR A 195 -17.13 12.02 -8.85
N ARG A 196 -18.33 11.76 -8.33
CA ARG A 196 -19.59 11.94 -9.08
C ARG A 196 -19.82 13.40 -9.47
N SER A 197 -19.59 14.33 -8.55
CA SER A 197 -19.68 15.76 -8.81
C SER A 197 -18.71 16.20 -9.90
N ALA A 198 -17.46 15.74 -9.86
CA ALA A 198 -16.46 16.04 -10.89
C ALA A 198 -16.84 15.47 -12.27
N ALA A 199 -17.36 14.24 -12.32
CA ALA A 199 -17.84 13.63 -13.56
C ALA A 199 -19.06 14.37 -14.14
N ALA A 200 -20.01 14.77 -13.28
CA ALA A 200 -21.17 15.55 -13.68
C ALA A 200 -20.75 16.92 -14.23
N GLN A 201 -19.86 17.63 -13.52
CA GLN A 201 -19.36 18.94 -13.92
C GLN A 201 -18.58 18.90 -15.24
N SER A 202 -17.80 17.83 -15.47
CA SER A 202 -17.14 17.59 -16.75
C SER A 202 -18.13 17.38 -17.89
N THR A 203 -19.24 16.67 -17.65
CA THR A 203 -20.29 16.46 -18.66
C THR A 203 -20.97 17.77 -19.03
N THR A 204 -21.28 18.60 -18.02
CA THR A 204 -21.85 19.94 -18.24
C THR A 204 -20.89 20.84 -19.02
N ALA A 205 -19.60 20.86 -18.66
CA ALA A 205 -18.58 21.63 -19.36
C ALA A 205 -18.41 21.20 -20.84
N VAL A 206 -18.49 19.90 -21.14
CA VAL A 206 -18.48 19.38 -22.51
C VAL A 206 -19.72 19.83 -23.27
N GLN A 207 -20.89 19.81 -22.64
CA GLN A 207 -22.15 20.22 -23.25
C GLN A 207 -22.19 21.73 -23.52
N ASP A 208 -21.60 22.53 -22.63
CA ASP A 208 -21.39 23.98 -22.81
C ASP A 208 -20.37 24.28 -23.91
N ALA A 209 -19.31 23.46 -24.04
CA ALA A 209 -18.36 23.57 -25.14
C ALA A 209 -19.04 23.24 -26.48
N ILE A 210 -19.85 22.17 -26.55
CA ILE A 210 -20.59 21.78 -27.75
C ILE A 210 -21.59 22.87 -28.15
N SER A 211 -22.34 23.44 -27.21
CA SER A 211 -23.31 24.51 -27.51
C SER A 211 -22.62 25.78 -28.02
N ASN A 212 -21.46 26.14 -27.44
CA ASN A 212 -20.65 27.24 -27.92
C ASN A 212 -20.07 26.99 -29.31
N ILE A 213 -19.57 25.78 -29.58
CA ILE A 213 -19.08 25.38 -30.91
C ILE A 213 -20.19 25.49 -31.94
N SER A 214 -21.39 24.96 -31.65
CA SER A 214 -22.55 25.06 -32.55
C SER A 214 -22.94 26.51 -32.81
N ARG A 215 -22.94 27.37 -31.79
CA ARG A 215 -23.24 28.80 -31.94
C ARG A 215 -22.21 29.51 -32.82
N VAL A 216 -20.92 29.22 -32.64
CA VAL A 216 -19.84 29.77 -33.48
C VAL A 216 -19.94 29.25 -34.91
N ALA A 217 -20.25 27.97 -35.10
CA ALA A 217 -20.42 27.38 -36.42
C ALA A 217 -21.63 27.97 -37.17
N SER A 218 -22.77 28.17 -36.50
CA SER A 218 -23.94 28.83 -37.09
C SER A 218 -23.64 30.29 -37.45
N ALA A 219 -22.97 31.03 -36.57
CA ALA A 219 -22.57 32.42 -36.87
C ALA A 219 -21.54 32.50 -38.02
N ALA A 220 -20.67 31.50 -38.17
CA ALA A 220 -19.75 31.41 -39.29
C ALA A 220 -20.49 31.07 -40.60
N ALA A 221 -21.45 30.14 -40.57
CA ALA A 221 -22.29 29.79 -41.71
C ALA A 221 -23.12 31.00 -42.17
N GLU A 222 -23.73 31.74 -41.25
CA GLU A 222 -24.48 32.97 -41.57
C GLU A 222 -23.59 34.04 -42.20
N ARG A 223 -22.35 34.22 -41.71
CA ARG A 223 -21.39 35.14 -42.33
C ARG A 223 -20.91 34.68 -43.71
N ILE A 224 -20.79 33.38 -43.91
CA ILE A 224 -20.45 32.78 -45.20
C ILE A 224 -21.61 32.99 -46.19
N ASP A 225 -22.86 32.76 -45.78
CA ASP A 225 -24.04 33.01 -46.61
C ASP A 225 -24.17 34.49 -46.98
N VAL A 226 -23.97 35.40 -46.01
CA VAL A 226 -23.96 36.85 -46.27
C VAL A 226 -22.83 37.24 -47.22
N ALA A 227 -21.63 36.66 -47.07
CA ALA A 227 -20.52 36.90 -47.99
C ALA A 227 -20.79 36.36 -49.40
N PHE A 228 -21.41 35.18 -49.52
CA PHE A 228 -21.82 34.59 -50.79
C PHE A 228 -22.94 35.38 -51.47
N GLU A 229 -23.91 35.93 -50.73
CA GLU A 229 -24.92 36.85 -51.28
C GLU A 229 -24.28 38.16 -51.75
N GLN A 230 -23.30 38.68 -51.00
CA GLN A 230 -22.55 39.88 -51.38
C GLN A 230 -21.66 39.65 -52.61
N GLU A 231 -21.18 38.43 -52.83
CA GLU A 231 -20.35 38.02 -53.96
C GLU A 231 -21.15 37.53 -55.17
N ALA A 232 -22.39 37.07 -54.99
CA ALA A 232 -23.36 36.82 -56.07
C ALA A 232 -23.74 38.11 -56.81
N GLY A 233 -23.72 39.27 -56.13
CA GLY A 233 -23.82 40.58 -56.76
C GLY A 233 -22.63 40.93 -57.67
N SER A 234 -21.45 40.34 -57.43
CA SER A 234 -20.24 40.55 -58.23
C SER A 234 -20.29 39.83 -59.58
N PHE A 235 -21.06 38.74 -59.71
CA PHE A 235 -21.20 38.01 -60.97
C PHE A 235 -21.89 38.80 -62.09
N GLN A 236 -22.76 39.76 -61.78
CA GLN A 236 -23.33 40.68 -62.79
C GLN A 236 -22.27 41.62 -63.39
N SER A 237 -21.22 41.97 -62.65
CA SER A 237 -20.14 42.81 -63.16
C SER A 237 -19.31 42.09 -64.23
N PHE A 238 -19.18 40.76 -64.14
CA PHE A 238 -18.49 39.96 -65.14
C PHE A 238 -19.26 39.88 -66.46
N GLU A 239 -20.60 39.78 -66.42
CA GLU A 239 -21.43 39.82 -67.63
C GLU A 239 -21.39 41.20 -68.31
N VAL A 240 -21.37 42.29 -67.53
CA VAL A 240 -21.24 43.67 -68.06
C VAL A 240 -19.87 43.89 -68.70
N VAL A 241 -18.80 43.34 -68.11
CA VAL A 241 -17.45 43.39 -68.70
C VAL A 241 -17.37 42.56 -69.97
N ALA A 242 -17.93 41.35 -69.98
CA ALA A 242 -17.98 40.49 -71.17
C ALA A 242 -18.74 41.17 -72.32
N ARG A 243 -19.89 41.80 -72.04
CA ARG A 243 -20.66 42.56 -73.04
C ARG A 243 -19.93 43.82 -73.53
N ARG A 244 -19.18 44.52 -72.66
CA ARG A 244 -18.34 45.66 -73.09
C ARG A 244 -17.22 45.22 -74.01
N ILE A 245 -16.59 44.08 -73.74
CA ILE A 245 -15.56 43.50 -74.60
C ILE A 245 -16.16 43.12 -75.96
N GLU A 246 -17.30 42.43 -75.99
CA GLU A 246 -17.98 42.05 -77.23
C GLU A 246 -18.38 43.27 -78.07
N ASN A 247 -18.97 44.28 -77.43
CA ASN A 247 -19.36 45.52 -78.12
C ASN A 247 -18.16 46.34 -78.59
N GLY A 248 -17.07 46.38 -77.81
CA GLY A 248 -15.81 47.04 -78.19
C GLY A 248 -15.15 46.37 -79.40
N ILE A 249 -15.14 45.04 -79.45
CA ILE A 249 -14.63 44.26 -80.58
C ILE A 249 -15.46 44.53 -81.84
N LYS A 250 -16.81 44.53 -81.75
CA LYS A 250 -17.69 44.83 -82.90
C LYS A 250 -17.50 46.26 -83.41
N MET A 251 -17.36 47.24 -82.51
CA MET A 251 -17.17 48.64 -82.88
C MET A 251 -15.82 48.88 -83.55
N HIS A 252 -14.74 48.30 -83.02
CA HIS A 252 -13.42 48.39 -83.66
C HIS A 252 -13.33 47.63 -84.98
N ALA A 253 -14.02 46.48 -85.12
CA ALA A 253 -14.10 45.78 -86.39
C ALA A 253 -14.82 46.61 -87.46
N SER A 254 -15.91 47.30 -87.09
CA SER A 254 -16.64 48.20 -87.99
C SER A 254 -15.80 49.41 -88.40
N ASP A 255 -15.18 50.12 -87.44
CA ASP A 255 -14.32 51.29 -87.74
C ASP A 255 -13.10 50.88 -88.59
N MET A 256 -12.54 49.70 -88.35
CA MET A 256 -11.44 49.19 -89.17
C MET A 256 -11.90 48.85 -90.59
N ASN A 257 -13.09 48.30 -90.77
CA ASN A 257 -13.67 48.04 -92.09
C ASN A 257 -13.94 49.36 -92.84
N ASP A 258 -14.56 50.34 -92.19
CA ASP A 258 -14.85 51.65 -92.79
C ASP A 258 -13.56 52.40 -93.19
N ARG A 259 -12.50 52.28 -92.38
CA ARG A 259 -11.17 52.80 -92.72
C ARG A 259 -10.55 52.07 -93.89
N MET A 260 -10.65 50.74 -93.95
CA MET A 260 -10.17 49.97 -95.10
C MET A 260 -10.89 50.37 -96.39
N ASP A 261 -12.20 50.59 -96.33
CA ASP A 261 -12.97 51.08 -97.48
C ASP A 261 -12.51 52.49 -97.88
N SER A 262 -12.33 53.41 -96.93
CA SER A 262 -11.83 54.76 -97.22
C SER A 262 -10.40 54.78 -97.78
N LEU A 263 -9.56 53.82 -97.38
CA LEU A 263 -8.22 53.62 -97.91
C LEU A 263 -8.26 53.10 -99.34
N ALA A 264 -9.13 52.12 -99.62
CA ALA A 264 -9.37 51.63 -100.99
C ALA A 264 -9.81 52.78 -101.90
N ASP A 265 -10.76 53.59 -101.42
CA ASP A 265 -11.29 54.77 -102.14
C ASP A 265 -10.22 55.83 -102.41
N SER A 266 -9.31 56.04 -101.44
CA SER A 266 -8.18 56.97 -101.57
C SER A 266 -7.11 56.44 -102.53
N LEU A 267 -6.84 55.13 -102.52
CA LEU A 267 -5.94 54.47 -103.46
C LEU A 267 -6.49 54.54 -104.88
N GLU A 268 -7.79 54.29 -105.08
CA GLU A 268 -8.45 54.41 -106.37
C GLU A 268 -8.35 55.84 -106.92
N LYS A 269 -8.59 56.85 -106.06
CA LYS A 269 -8.42 58.26 -106.42
C LYS A 269 -6.96 58.60 -106.80
N MET A 270 -5.98 58.09 -106.05
CA MET A 270 -4.56 58.27 -106.37
C MET A 270 -4.19 57.62 -107.72
N VAL A 271 -4.65 56.39 -107.96
CA VAL A 271 -4.44 55.69 -109.24
C VAL A 271 -5.05 56.49 -110.38
N GLY A 272 -6.29 56.98 -110.24
CA GLY A 272 -6.94 57.80 -111.26
C GLY A 272 -6.32 59.19 -111.46
N GLN A 273 -5.63 59.74 -110.45
CA GLN A 273 -4.81 60.95 -110.60
C GLN A 273 -3.50 60.66 -111.35
N LEU A 274 -2.84 59.54 -111.03
CA LEU A 274 -1.66 59.05 -111.72
C LEU A 274 -1.94 58.76 -113.19
N GLU A 275 -3.06 58.11 -113.50
CA GLU A 275 -3.49 57.84 -114.87
C GLU A 275 -3.69 59.16 -115.65
N ARG A 276 -4.36 60.15 -115.06
CA ARG A 276 -4.51 61.49 -115.64
C ARG A 276 -3.18 62.21 -115.83
N ALA A 277 -2.25 62.09 -114.89
CA ALA A 277 -0.92 62.69 -114.98
C ALA A 277 -0.09 62.04 -116.11
N ILE A 278 -0.16 60.71 -116.23
CA ILE A 278 0.45 59.96 -117.33
C ILE A 278 -0.14 60.40 -118.67
N ASP A 279 -1.46 60.56 -118.76
CA ASP A 279 -2.16 61.00 -119.97
C ASP A 279 -1.79 62.45 -120.36
N LEU A 280 -1.59 63.33 -119.37
CA LEU A 280 -1.11 64.69 -119.55
C LEU A 280 0.32 64.70 -120.10
N VAL A 281 1.22 63.89 -119.54
CA VAL A 281 2.60 63.75 -120.02
C VAL A 281 2.64 63.16 -121.43
N ALA A 282 1.79 62.17 -121.73
CA ALA A 282 1.69 61.55 -123.06
C ALA A 282 1.19 62.54 -124.15
N ARG A 283 0.43 63.58 -123.77
CA ARG A 283 -0.09 64.61 -124.71
C ARG A 283 0.83 65.81 -124.91
N VAL A 284 1.95 65.92 -124.18
CA VAL A 284 2.95 66.98 -124.42
C VAL A 284 3.80 66.63 -125.65
N LYS A 285 3.35 67.08 -126.83
CA LYS A 285 4.21 67.24 -128.01
C LYS A 285 5.26 68.33 -127.74
N PRO A 286 6.56 68.11 -128.01
CA PRO A 286 7.56 69.18 -127.92
C PRO A 286 7.25 70.29 -128.93
N ARG A 287 7.05 71.49 -128.41
CA ARG A 287 6.67 72.69 -129.16
C ARG A 287 7.92 73.30 -129.81
N ARG A 288 7.94 73.33 -131.15
CA ARG A 288 8.96 74.02 -131.96
C ARG A 288 9.10 75.49 -131.51
N ARG A 289 10.32 75.93 -131.23
CA ARG A 289 10.68 77.35 -131.07
C ARG A 289 11.55 77.77 -132.25
N PHE A 290 11.02 78.65 -133.09
CA PHE A 290 11.69 79.29 -134.22
C PHE A 290 12.05 80.73 -133.80
N TRP A 291 13.32 81.13 -133.85
CA TRP A 291 13.72 82.52 -134.13
C TRP A 291 15.18 82.58 -134.63
N PRO A 292 15.54 83.50 -135.55
CA PRO A 292 16.70 83.42 -136.43
C PRO A 292 17.86 84.35 -136.02
N PHE A 293 19.07 84.06 -136.52
CA PHE A 293 20.12 85.00 -136.96
C PHE A 293 21.31 84.15 -137.47
N GLY A 294 21.56 84.12 -138.79
CA GLY A 294 22.74 84.73 -139.44
C GLY A 294 23.76 83.65 -139.83
N ARG A 295 24.33 83.55 -141.04
CA ARG A 295 24.66 84.51 -142.11
C ARG A 295 24.71 83.80 -143.48
N LYS A 296 24.50 84.60 -144.52
CA LYS A 296 25.05 84.57 -145.90
C LYS A 296 25.01 83.26 -146.69
#